data_AF-A0AB39QH92-F1
#
_entry.id   AF-A0AB39QH92-F1
#
_cell.length_a   1.000
_cell.length_b   1.000
_cell.length_c   1.000
_cell.angle_alpha   90.00
_cell.angle_beta   90.00
_cell.angle_gamma   90.00
#
_symmetry.space_group_name_H-M   'P 1'
#
loop_
_entity.id
_entity.type
_entity.pdbx_description
1 polymer ?
#
loop_
_entity_poly.entity_id
_entity_poly.type
_entity_poly.pdbx_seq_one_letter_code
_entity_poly.pdbx_strand_id
1 'polypeptide(L)' 'MLMAHPAVLTDLIEQYEALRTLHADEGDETVRRRMADIAYTLCVATGTSDVDAALVVARYRLPGARVEDDSLLSA' A
#
# COMPACT_ATOMS: atom_id res chain seq x y z
N MET A 1 15.00 9.73 2.84
CA MET A 1 14.15 8.80 2.08
C MET A 1 13.20 8.18 3.09
N LEU A 2 11.95 8.60 3.12
CA LEU A 2 10.96 8.13 4.10
C LEU A 2 10.49 6.74 3.65
N MET A 3 11.16 5.68 4.12
CA MET A 3 10.64 4.34 3.91
C MET A 3 9.42 4.18 4.82
N ALA A 4 8.26 3.87 4.23
CA ALA A 4 7.08 3.56 5.02
C ALA A 4 7.35 2.29 5.82
N HIS A 5 7.01 2.31 7.11
CA HIS A 5 7.13 1.17 7.99
C HIS A 5 6.33 -0.03 7.41
N PRO A 6 6.81 -1.28 7.49
CA PRO A 6 6.16 -2.44 6.88
C PRO A 6 4.69 -2.60 7.27
N ALA A 7 4.36 -2.34 8.54
CA ALA A 7 2.97 -2.36 9.02
C ALA A 7 2.05 -1.38 8.26
N VAL A 8 2.58 -0.20 7.89
CA VAL A 8 1.84 0.79 7.10
C VAL A 8 1.69 0.32 5.65
N LEU A 9 2.72 -0.33 5.08
CA LEU A 9 2.61 -0.91 3.75
C LEU A 9 1.58 -2.04 3.68
N THR A 10 1.53 -2.91 4.69
CA THR A 10 0.51 -3.97 4.79
C THR A 10 -0.90 -3.36 4.80
N ASP A 11 -1.14 -2.39 5.67
CA ASP A 11 -2.45 -1.74 5.79
C ASP A 11 -2.87 -1.03 4.49
N LEU A 12 -1.94 -0.35 3.81
CA LEU A 12 -2.22 0.28 2.51
C LEU A 12 -2.54 -0.74 1.41
N ILE A 13 -1.87 -1.90 1.38
CA ILE A 13 -2.17 -2.98 0.44
C ILE A 13 -3.58 -3.52 0.69
N GLU A 14 -3.91 -3.84 1.95
CA GLU A 14 -5.22 -4.38 2.34
C GLU A 14 -6.35 -3.41 2.02
N GLN A 15 -6.19 -2.13 2.35
CA GLN A 15 -7.18 -1.10 2.03
C GLN A 15 -7.38 -0.94 0.51
N TYR A 16 -6.30 -0.97 -0.27
CA TYR A 16 -6.39 -0.88 -1.73
C TYR A 16 -7.15 -2.07 -2.33
N GLU A 17 -6.86 -3.30 -1.88
CA GLU A 17 -7.51 -4.51 -2.37
C GLU A 17 -9.00 -4.58 -1.99
N ALA A 18 -9.34 -4.19 -0.76
CA ALA A 18 -10.72 -4.10 -0.30
C ALA A 18 -11.51 -3.09 -1.15
N LEU A 19 -10.96 -1.88 -1.36
CA LEU A 19 -11.61 -0.87 -2.20
C LEU A 19 -11.67 -1.27 -3.66
N ARG A 20 -10.66 -1.97 -4.20
CA ARG A 20 -10.69 -2.51 -5.57
C ARG A 20 -11.84 -3.50 -5.75
N THR A 21 -12.13 -4.30 -4.73
CA THR A 21 -13.26 -5.24 -4.72
C THR A 21 -14.59 -4.49 -4.67
N LEU A 22 -14.73 -3.50 -3.77
CA LEU A 22 -15.94 -2.67 -3.65
C LEU A 22 -16.21 -1.83 -4.90
N HIS A 23 -15.16 -1.29 -5.54
CA HIS A 23 -15.30 -0.48 -6.74
C HIS A 23 -15.86 -1.27 -7.92
N ALA A 24 -15.52 -2.56 -8.01
CA ALA A 24 -16.05 -3.45 -9.04
C ALA A 24 -17.58 -3.61 -8.94
N ASP A 25 -18.14 -3.47 -7.73
CA ASP A 25 -19.57 -3.64 -7.47
C ASP A 25 -20.36 -2.32 -7.48
N GLU A 26 -19.82 -1.21 -6.93
CA GLU A 26 -20.62 -0.02 -6.62
C GLU A 26 -20.26 1.27 -7.38
N GLY A 27 -19.14 1.32 -8.13
CA GLY A 27 -18.85 2.45 -9.05
C GLY A 27 -18.79 3.86 -8.43
N ASP A 28 -18.72 3.99 -7.10
CA ASP A 28 -18.80 5.27 -6.39
C ASP A 28 -17.56 6.16 -6.60
N GLU A 29 -17.75 7.46 -6.84
CA GLU A 29 -16.68 8.45 -7.03
C GLU A 29 -15.81 8.63 -5.78
N THR A 30 -16.39 8.51 -4.59
CA THR A 30 -15.68 8.58 -3.30
C THR A 30 -14.72 7.40 -3.15
N VAL A 31 -15.17 6.20 -3.56
CA VAL A 31 -14.33 4.99 -3.56
C VAL A 31 -13.18 5.15 -4.56
N ARG A 32 -13.46 5.67 -5.77
CA ARG A 32 -12.41 5.95 -6.77
C ARG A 32 -11.37 6.94 -6.26
N ARG A 33 -11.80 8.03 -5.65
CA ARG A 33 -10.89 9.04 -5.08
C ARG A 33 -10.01 8.44 -3.98
N ARG A 34 -10.61 7.67 -3.06
CA ARG A 34 -9.87 7.02 -1.98
C ARG A 34 -8.88 5.98 -2.50
N MET A 35 -9.25 5.22 -3.53
CA MET A 35 -8.32 4.31 -4.21
C MET A 35 -7.15 5.05 -4.86
N ALA A 36 -7.40 6.20 -5.49
CA ALA A 36 -6.35 7.01 -6.11
C ALA A 36 -5.38 7.58 -5.06
N ASP A 37 -5.88 8.00 -3.90
CA ASP A 37 -5.04 8.51 -2.80
C ASP A 37 -4.13 7.41 -2.22
N ILE A 38 -4.66 6.19 -2.05
CA ILE A 38 -3.88 5.04 -1.58
C ILE A 38 -2.86 4.61 -2.63
N ALA A 39 -3.26 4.57 -3.91
CA ALA A 39 -2.36 4.27 -5.02
C ALA A 39 -1.19 5.25 -5.08
N TYR A 40 -1.48 6.55 -4.96
CA TYR A 40 -0.45 7.59 -4.93
C TYR A 40 0.52 7.40 -3.75
N THR A 41 -0.02 7.10 -2.57
CA THR A 41 0.79 6.84 -1.36
C THR A 41 1.70 5.63 -1.55
N LEU A 42 1.18 4.53 -2.10
CA LEU A 42 1.95 3.33 -2.42
C LEU A 42 3.07 3.64 -3.42
N CYS A 43 2.76 4.36 -4.49
CA CYS A 43 3.75 4.77 -5.50
C CYS A 43 4.90 5.58 -4.89
N VAL A 44 4.58 6.58 -4.05
CA VAL A 44 5.59 7.41 -3.37
C VAL A 44 6.42 6.59 -2.37
N ALA A 45 5.77 5.75 -1.54
CA ALA A 45 6.46 4.94 -0.53
C ALA A 45 7.36 3.86 -1.15
N THR A 46 7.01 3.36 -2.33
CA THR A 46 7.77 2.33 -3.05
C THR A 46 8.76 2.89 -4.05
N GLY A 47 8.63 4.17 -4.44
CA GLY A 47 9.44 4.81 -5.47
C GLY A 47 9.06 4.35 -6.88
N THR A 48 7.79 4.05 -7.11
CA THR A 48 7.26 3.57 -8.40
C THR A 48 6.31 4.60 -9.01
N SER A 49 5.99 4.44 -10.30
CA SER A 49 5.09 5.34 -11.05
C SER A 49 3.72 4.73 -11.34
N ASP A 50 3.53 3.46 -10.98
CA ASP A 50 2.32 2.68 -11.27
C ASP A 50 1.92 1.87 -10.05
N VAL A 51 0.62 1.75 -9.81
CA VAL A 51 0.07 1.10 -8.61
C VAL A 51 0.32 -0.41 -8.60
N ASP A 52 0.26 -1.08 -9.75
CA ASP A 52 0.51 -2.52 -9.80
C ASP A 52 2.00 -2.80 -9.54
N ALA A 53 2.90 -1.96 -10.08
CA ALA A 53 4.33 -1.99 -9.72
C ALA A 53 4.56 -1.69 -8.23
N ALA A 54 3.84 -0.72 -7.68
CA ALA A 54 3.90 -0.37 -6.26
C ALA A 54 3.51 -1.55 -5.37
N LEU A 55 2.40 -2.25 -5.69
CA LEU A 55 1.94 -3.42 -4.94
C LEU A 55 2.97 -4.54 -4.96
N VAL A 56 3.59 -4.80 -6.10
CA VAL A 56 4.66 -5.81 -6.22
C VAL A 56 5.83 -5.44 -5.31
N VAL A 57 6.34 -4.22 -5.40
CA VAL A 57 7.47 -3.75 -4.56
C VAL A 57 7.12 -3.77 -3.08
N ALA A 58 5.91 -3.31 -2.72
CA ALA A 58 5.45 -3.28 -1.34
C ALA A 58 5.38 -4.70 -0.74
N ARG A 59 4.81 -5.67 -1.46
CA ARG A 59 4.76 -7.08 -1.02
C ARG A 59 6.15 -7.71 -0.87
N TYR A 60 7.11 -7.34 -1.73
CA TYR A 60 8.51 -7.78 -1.59
C TYR A 60 9.22 -7.20 -0.36
N ARG A 61 8.73 -6.10 0.21
CA ARG A 61 9.29 -5.47 1.42
C ARG A 61 8.69 -6.00 2.72
N LEU A 62 7.61 -6.79 2.66
CA LEU A 62 6.99 -7.33 3.87
C LEU A 62 7.82 -8.46 4.49
N PRO A 63 7.81 -8.63 5.83
CA PRO A 63 8.69 -9.55 6.56
C PRO A 63 8.62 -11.03 6.14
N GLY A 64 7.60 -11.44 5.39
CA GLY A 64 7.53 -12.76 4.74
C GLY A 64 8.49 -12.95 3.55
N ALA A 65 9.14 -11.87 3.08
CA ALA A 65 10.04 -11.86 1.93
C ALA A 65 11.53 -11.65 2.25
N ARG A 66 11.90 -11.17 3.47
CA ARG A 66 13.22 -11.30 4.14
C ARG A 66 13.22 -10.63 5.53
N VAL A 67 14.16 -11.06 6.37
CA VAL A 67 14.19 -11.11 7.86
C VAL A 67 14.56 -9.81 8.60
N GLU A 68 14.42 -8.61 8.06
CA GLU A 68 14.92 -7.42 8.79
C GLU A 68 13.95 -6.23 8.76
N ASP A 69 13.05 -6.18 9.75
CA ASP A 69 12.51 -4.91 10.25
C ASP A 69 12.48 -4.96 11.78
N ASP A 70 13.63 -4.67 12.38
CA ASP A 70 13.74 -4.22 13.76
C ASP A 70 13.60 -2.69 13.76
N SER A 71 12.39 -2.22 14.00
CA SER A 71 12.14 -0.85 14.45
C SER A 71 10.92 -0.85 15.33
N LEU A 72 11.21 -1.01 16.62
CA LEU A 72 10.28 -0.79 17.72
C LEU A 72 9.65 0.60 17.56
N LEU A 73 8.34 0.65 17.31
CA LEU A 73 7.53 1.81 17.66
C LEU A 73 7.58 1.93 19.18
N SER A 74 8.54 2.70 19.69
CA SER A 74 8.49 3.18 21.06
C SER A 74 7.22 4.01 21.25
N ALA A 75 6.50 3.64 22.31
CA ALA A 75 5.22 4.16 22.78
C ALA A 75 5.15 5.67 22.96
#